data_AF-A0A7S1U1U4-F1
#
_entry.id   AF-A0A7S1U1U4-F1
#
_cell.length_a   1.000
_cell.length_b   1.000
_cell.length_c   1.000
_cell.angle_alpha   90.00
_cell.angle_beta   90.00
_cell.angle_gamma   90.00
#
_symmetry.space_group_name_H-M   'P 1'
#
loop_
_entity.id
_entity.type
_entity.pdbx_description
1 polymer ?
#
loop_
_entity_poly.entity_id
_entity_poly.type
_entity_poly.pdbx_seq_one_letter_code
_entity_poly.pdbx_strand_id
1 'polypeptide(L)'
;RASTVIPWQSPCRRAGARLRVVLALPPLHWTDGALVDLEAIGAAKGGRVLVVDATQAAGAMPLSARRARVDVMAASVHKWLLSPYGMSLVYIHPRFHATWEPLEFHERRRRGSDSATWDEVGAMTRAGYPDAPVPGAARFDAGGRPNPVVVPMVREGLGVVLELRPARVAPALAAWCNVVAHAAAQLGWVALPRSSRAPHILGLR
;
A
#
# COMPACT_ATOMS: atom_id res chain seq x y z
N ARG A 1 -8.18 -14.37 -40.59
CA ARG A 1 -6.91 -14.06 -39.88
C ARG A 1 -7.23 -14.00 -38.39
N ALA A 2 -6.81 -15.02 -37.63
CA ALA A 2 -7.05 -15.09 -36.19
C ALA A 2 -6.37 -13.90 -35.50
N SER A 3 -7.13 -13.11 -34.75
CA SER A 3 -6.58 -12.01 -33.98
C SER A 3 -5.74 -12.59 -32.84
N THR A 4 -4.44 -12.43 -32.92
CA THR A 4 -3.45 -12.78 -31.89
C THR A 4 -3.57 -11.82 -30.70
N VAL A 5 -4.74 -11.81 -30.04
CA VAL A 5 -4.94 -11.03 -28.82
C VAL A 5 -4.72 -11.97 -27.65
N ILE A 6 -3.70 -11.66 -26.85
CA ILE A 6 -3.34 -12.39 -25.63
C ILE A 6 -4.58 -12.41 -24.71
N PRO A 7 -5.01 -13.58 -24.18
CA PRO A 7 -6.27 -13.75 -23.45
C PRO A 7 -6.54 -12.72 -22.34
N TRP A 8 -5.48 -12.22 -21.68
CA TRP A 8 -5.54 -11.24 -20.59
C TRP A 8 -6.07 -9.85 -20.96
N GLN A 9 -6.14 -9.48 -22.24
CA GLN A 9 -6.73 -8.20 -22.67
C GLN A 9 -8.25 -8.27 -22.90
N SER A 10 -8.79 -9.49 -22.93
CA SER A 10 -10.21 -9.76 -23.20
C SER A 10 -11.17 -9.31 -22.07
N PRO A 11 -10.83 -9.38 -20.77
CA PRO A 11 -11.71 -8.94 -19.68
C PRO A 11 -12.08 -7.44 -19.76
N CYS A 12 -11.13 -6.58 -20.13
CA CYS A 12 -11.36 -5.14 -20.29
C CYS A 12 -12.38 -4.81 -21.39
N ARG A 13 -12.56 -5.69 -22.39
CA ARG A 13 -13.51 -5.49 -23.50
C ARG A 13 -14.89 -6.11 -23.23
N ARG A 14 -14.96 -7.17 -22.41
CA ARG A 14 -16.22 -7.88 -22.11
C ARG A 14 -17.06 -7.23 -21.02
N ALA A 15 -16.42 -6.53 -20.08
CA ALA A 15 -17.15 -5.73 -19.10
C ALA A 15 -17.66 -4.47 -19.79
N GLY A 16 -18.95 -4.42 -20.15
CA GLY A 16 -19.60 -3.16 -20.50
C GLY A 16 -19.23 -2.11 -19.45
N ALA A 17 -18.50 -1.07 -19.86
CA ALA A 17 -17.72 -0.23 -18.96
C ALA A 17 -18.62 0.56 -18.03
N ARG A 18 -18.98 -0.02 -16.88
CA ARG A 18 -19.56 0.74 -15.77
C ARG A 18 -18.46 1.63 -15.23
N LEU A 19 -18.61 2.94 -15.41
CA LEU A 19 -17.70 3.94 -14.84
C LEU A 19 -17.55 3.69 -13.34
N ARG A 20 -16.32 3.39 -12.90
CA ARG A 20 -15.98 3.29 -11.47
C ARG A 20 -15.19 4.52 -11.10
N VAL A 21 -15.71 5.30 -10.14
CA VAL A 21 -14.98 6.42 -9.58
C VAL A 21 -14.02 5.90 -8.51
N VAL A 22 -12.75 6.27 -8.63
CA VAL A 22 -11.67 5.94 -7.70
C VAL A 22 -11.19 7.23 -7.04
N LEU A 23 -11.13 7.23 -5.71
CA LEU A 23 -10.50 8.28 -4.91
C LEU A 23 -9.09 7.79 -4.59
N ALA A 24 -8.07 8.43 -5.16
CA ALA A 24 -6.66 8.11 -4.92
C ALA A 24 -6.02 9.25 -4.12
N LEU A 25 -5.74 9.00 -2.83
CA LEU A 25 -5.40 10.06 -1.88
C LEU A 25 -4.27 9.63 -0.93
N PRO A 26 -3.31 10.50 -0.61
CA PRO A 26 -2.41 10.24 0.51
C PRO A 26 -3.11 10.57 1.85
N PRO A 27 -2.65 10.03 2.99
CA PRO A 27 -3.09 10.47 4.32
C PRO A 27 -2.64 11.89 4.67
N LEU A 28 -1.59 12.38 4.00
CA LEU A 28 -1.02 13.70 4.20
C LEU A 28 -0.26 14.15 2.95
N HIS A 29 -0.17 15.46 2.75
CA HIS A 29 0.62 16.04 1.69
C HIS A 29 2.10 16.06 2.08
N TRP A 30 2.96 15.55 1.20
CA TRP A 30 4.33 15.24 1.54
C TRP A 30 5.25 16.47 1.61
N THR A 31 4.88 17.58 0.98
CA THR A 31 5.72 18.80 0.94
C THR A 31 5.54 19.67 2.18
N ASP A 32 4.33 19.72 2.74
CA ASP A 32 3.99 20.62 3.85
C ASP A 32 3.42 19.92 5.08
N GLY A 33 3.15 18.62 4.97
CA GLY A 33 2.59 17.80 6.04
C GLY A 33 1.09 17.97 6.20
N ALA A 34 0.38 18.70 5.34
CA ALA A 34 -1.06 18.92 5.47
C ALA A 34 -1.81 17.59 5.60
N LEU A 35 -2.63 17.44 6.65
CA LEU A 35 -3.40 16.21 6.87
C LEU A 35 -4.61 16.14 5.95
N VAL A 36 -4.88 14.93 5.45
CA VAL A 36 -6.12 14.59 4.73
C VAL A 36 -6.99 13.76 5.66
N ASP A 37 -8.23 14.20 5.90
CA ASP A 37 -9.18 13.46 6.74
C ASP A 37 -9.75 12.25 5.99
N LEU A 38 -8.99 11.16 6.00
CA LEU A 38 -9.37 9.91 5.36
C LEU A 38 -10.61 9.25 6.00
N GLU A 39 -10.89 9.51 7.28
CA GLU A 39 -12.07 8.95 7.94
C GLU A 39 -13.35 9.65 7.45
N ALA A 40 -13.33 10.98 7.33
CA ALA A 40 -14.43 11.74 6.72
C ALA A 40 -14.63 11.37 5.25
N ILE A 41 -13.55 11.26 4.46
CA ILE A 41 -13.63 10.86 3.05
C ILE A 41 -14.15 9.43 2.93
N GLY A 42 -13.66 8.51 3.76
CA GLY A 42 -14.11 7.13 3.82
C GLY A 42 -15.60 7.00 4.15
N ALA A 43 -16.11 7.86 5.03
CA ALA A 43 -17.54 7.93 5.35
C ALA A 43 -18.36 8.47 4.17
N ALA A 44 -17.86 9.49 3.46
CA ALA A 44 -18.55 10.14 2.34
C ALA A 44 -18.40 9.42 0.98
N LYS A 45 -17.47 8.46 0.85
CA LYS A 45 -17.12 7.86 -0.46
C LYS A 45 -18.30 7.14 -1.13
N GLY A 46 -19.27 6.65 -0.36
CA GLY A 46 -20.38 5.83 -0.87
C GLY A 46 -19.88 4.53 -1.54
N GLY A 47 -20.35 4.24 -2.75
CA GLY A 47 -19.95 3.06 -3.53
C GLY A 47 -18.58 3.15 -4.23
N ARG A 48 -17.86 4.27 -4.08
CA ARG A 48 -16.58 4.54 -4.74
C ARG A 48 -15.45 3.74 -4.09
N VAL A 49 -14.37 3.51 -4.86
CA VAL A 49 -13.18 2.81 -4.38
C VAL A 49 -12.20 3.84 -3.81
N LEU A 50 -11.78 3.67 -2.55
CA LEU A 50 -10.78 4.52 -1.90
C LEU A 50 -9.41 3.83 -1.88
N VAL A 51 -8.48 4.36 -2.66
CA VAL A 51 -7.08 3.91 -2.75
C VAL A 51 -6.20 4.91 -2.02
N VAL A 52 -5.37 4.41 -1.10
CA VAL A 52 -4.50 5.24 -0.27
C VAL A 52 -3.04 4.90 -0.51
N ASP A 53 -2.25 5.92 -0.88
CA ASP A 53 -0.79 5.86 -0.81
C ASP A 53 -0.34 6.27 0.59
N ALA A 54 -0.07 5.27 1.42
CA ALA A 54 0.33 5.42 2.80
C ALA A 54 1.85 5.57 2.98
N THR A 55 2.64 5.68 1.91
CA THR A 55 4.11 5.71 1.95
C THR A 55 4.67 6.77 2.91
N GLN A 56 4.00 7.92 3.01
CA GLN A 56 4.43 8.99 3.91
C GLN A 56 3.85 8.91 5.32
N ALA A 57 2.98 7.94 5.64
CA ALA A 57 2.30 7.86 6.94
C ALA A 57 2.53 6.53 7.67
N ALA A 58 2.60 5.42 6.93
CA ALA A 58 2.70 4.08 7.48
C ALA A 58 4.00 3.91 8.30
N GLY A 59 3.85 3.68 9.61
CA GLY A 59 4.97 3.54 10.54
C GLY A 59 5.33 4.81 11.30
N ALA A 60 5.02 6.00 10.78
CA ALA A 60 5.29 7.28 11.43
C ALA A 60 4.15 7.78 12.32
N MET A 61 2.91 7.50 11.93
CA MET A 61 1.71 7.95 12.64
C MET A 61 0.61 6.88 12.62
N PRO A 62 -0.36 6.94 13.55
CA PRO A 62 -1.49 6.03 13.54
C PRO A 62 -2.26 6.10 12.22
N LEU A 63 -2.45 4.94 11.59
CA LEU A 63 -3.19 4.81 10.34
C LEU A 63 -4.04 3.53 10.40
N SER A 64 -5.30 3.60 9.98
CA SER A 64 -6.19 2.44 9.98
C SER A 64 -7.02 2.37 8.71
N ALA A 65 -6.75 1.36 7.88
CA ALA A 65 -7.58 1.07 6.72
C ALA A 65 -9.04 0.80 7.11
N ARG A 66 -9.27 0.16 8.27
CA ARG A 66 -10.63 -0.14 8.75
C ARG A 66 -11.39 1.13 9.12
N ARG A 67 -10.83 2.01 9.95
CA ARG A 67 -11.53 3.24 10.38
C ARG A 67 -11.82 4.15 9.20
N ALA A 68 -10.82 4.34 8.32
CA ALA A 68 -10.96 5.15 7.12
C ALA A 68 -11.71 4.45 5.96
N ARG A 69 -12.23 3.23 6.16
CA ARG A 69 -12.93 2.45 5.14
C ARG A 69 -12.14 2.36 3.83
N VAL A 70 -10.83 2.20 3.91
CA VAL A 70 -9.94 2.14 2.74
C VAL A 70 -10.15 0.80 2.03
N ASP A 71 -10.14 0.84 0.70
CA ASP A 71 -10.30 -0.33 -0.15
C ASP A 71 -8.97 -0.96 -0.54
N VAL A 72 -8.00 -0.10 -0.84
CA VAL A 72 -6.62 -0.47 -1.16
C VAL A 72 -5.71 0.50 -0.45
N MET A 73 -4.71 0.00 0.27
CA MET A 73 -3.68 0.83 0.89
C MET A 73 -2.32 0.27 0.52
N ALA A 74 -1.49 1.07 -0.11
CA ALA A 74 -0.13 0.69 -0.47
C ALA A 74 0.87 1.56 0.30
N ALA A 75 2.01 0.99 0.70
CA ALA A 75 3.10 1.73 1.29
C ALA A 75 4.43 1.18 0.80
N SER A 76 5.30 2.06 0.33
CA SER A 76 6.69 1.70 0.11
C SER A 76 7.41 1.47 1.44
N VAL A 77 8.23 0.43 1.52
CA VAL A 77 8.84 0.02 2.80
C VAL A 77 10.06 0.87 3.19
N HIS A 78 10.67 1.59 2.24
CA HIS A 78 11.96 2.27 2.44
C HIS A 78 11.91 3.58 3.23
N LYS A 79 10.72 4.01 3.66
CA LYS A 79 10.55 5.21 4.46
C LYS A 79 10.34 4.85 5.93
N TRP A 80 9.15 5.13 6.43
CA TRP A 80 8.77 4.98 7.83
C TRP A 80 8.51 3.53 8.25
N LEU A 81 8.67 2.57 7.33
CA LEU A 81 8.67 1.13 7.60
C LEU A 81 10.09 0.55 7.78
N LEU A 82 11.11 1.41 7.82
CA LEU A 82 12.47 1.11 8.27
C LEU A 82 13.13 -0.07 7.55
N SER A 83 12.94 -0.14 6.23
CA SER A 83 13.39 -1.24 5.38
C SER A 83 14.17 -0.69 4.17
N PRO A 84 14.84 -1.53 3.35
CA PRO A 84 15.51 -1.06 2.14
C PRO A 84 14.54 -0.77 0.98
N TYR A 85 15.05 -0.15 -0.09
CA TYR A 85 14.34 -0.03 -1.36
C TYR A 85 14.04 -1.41 -1.99
N GLY A 86 13.05 -1.45 -2.87
CA GLY A 86 12.74 -2.63 -3.69
C GLY A 86 11.50 -3.42 -3.27
N MET A 87 10.70 -2.92 -2.33
CA MET A 87 9.42 -3.55 -1.95
C MET A 87 8.36 -2.54 -1.53
N SER A 88 7.10 -2.90 -1.73
CA SER A 88 5.94 -2.25 -1.14
C SER A 88 5.04 -3.30 -0.51
N LEU A 89 4.25 -2.87 0.48
CA LEU A 89 3.19 -3.67 1.08
C LEU A 89 1.86 -3.14 0.57
N VAL A 90 0.93 -4.05 0.27
CA VAL A 90 -0.41 -3.70 -0.15
C VAL A 90 -1.46 -4.41 0.71
N TYR A 91 -2.36 -3.62 1.26
CA TYR A 91 -3.63 -4.09 1.81
C TYR A 91 -4.68 -3.98 0.72
N ILE A 92 -5.47 -5.04 0.53
CA ILE A 92 -6.63 -5.07 -0.36
C ILE A 92 -7.82 -5.57 0.46
N HIS A 93 -8.91 -4.82 0.45
CA HIS A 93 -10.11 -5.15 1.21
C HIS A 93 -10.69 -6.52 0.77
N PRO A 94 -11.11 -7.40 1.71
CA PRO A 94 -11.58 -8.76 1.41
C PRO A 94 -12.67 -8.87 0.35
N ARG A 95 -13.56 -7.86 0.27
CA ARG A 95 -14.61 -7.77 -0.76
C ARG A 95 -14.11 -7.88 -2.20
N PHE A 96 -12.82 -7.61 -2.44
CA PHE A 96 -12.24 -7.67 -3.78
C PHE A 96 -11.48 -8.97 -4.07
N HIS A 97 -11.19 -9.79 -3.05
CA HIS A 97 -10.36 -10.98 -3.20
C HIS A 97 -10.95 -11.99 -4.18
N ALA A 98 -12.27 -12.07 -4.31
CA ALA A 98 -12.95 -12.97 -5.26
C ALA A 98 -13.35 -12.29 -6.59
N THR A 99 -13.39 -10.95 -6.63
CA THR A 99 -13.98 -10.21 -7.77
C THR A 99 -12.97 -9.50 -8.65
N TRP A 100 -11.76 -9.25 -8.14
CA TRP A 100 -10.69 -8.62 -8.93
C TRP A 100 -9.77 -9.66 -9.53
N GLU A 101 -9.21 -9.35 -10.68
CA GLU A 101 -8.18 -10.15 -11.35
C GLU A 101 -6.81 -9.48 -11.10
N PRO A 102 -5.76 -10.25 -10.79
CA PRO A 102 -4.42 -9.68 -10.65
C PRO A 102 -3.91 -9.22 -12.02
N LEU A 103 -2.94 -8.29 -12.01
CA LEU A 103 -2.26 -7.87 -13.24
C LEU A 103 -1.23 -8.91 -13.70
N GLU A 104 -0.61 -9.60 -12.73
CA GLU A 104 0.37 -10.65 -12.97
C GLU A 104 -0.17 -11.99 -12.48
N PHE A 105 -0.03 -13.03 -13.31
CA PHE A 105 -0.53 -14.38 -13.03
C PHE A 105 0.60 -15.36 -12.75
N HIS A 106 1.50 -14.93 -11.87
CA HIS A 106 2.68 -15.70 -11.47
C HIS A 106 2.28 -17.07 -10.91
N GLU A 107 3.08 -18.09 -11.19
CA GLU A 107 2.75 -19.49 -10.89
C GLU A 107 2.59 -19.73 -9.39
N ARG A 108 3.45 -19.15 -8.54
CA ARG A 108 3.29 -19.19 -7.06
C ARG A 108 2.00 -18.53 -6.52
N ARG A 109 1.18 -17.90 -7.35
CA ARG A 109 -0.14 -17.33 -6.97
C ARG A 109 -1.31 -18.24 -7.27
N ARG A 110 -1.02 -19.46 -7.71
CA ARG A 110 -2.00 -20.51 -7.96
C ARG A 110 -2.00 -21.50 -6.78
N ARG A 111 -3.17 -21.99 -6.43
CA ARG A 111 -3.36 -22.93 -5.32
C ARG A 111 -2.66 -24.25 -5.66
N GLY A 112 -1.78 -24.70 -4.77
CA GLY A 112 -1.03 -25.94 -4.94
C GLY A 112 0.40 -25.72 -5.46
N SER A 113 0.69 -24.57 -6.06
CA SER A 113 2.04 -24.16 -6.46
C SER A 113 2.70 -23.17 -5.48
N ASP A 114 2.00 -22.78 -4.42
CA ASP A 114 2.48 -21.96 -3.32
C ASP A 114 3.26 -22.76 -2.24
N SER A 115 3.38 -24.07 -2.41
CA SER A 115 4.13 -24.96 -1.51
C SER A 115 5.64 -24.97 -1.80
N ALA A 116 6.44 -25.24 -0.77
CA ALA A 116 7.89 -25.49 -0.91
C ALA A 116 8.19 -26.76 -1.75
N THR A 117 7.25 -27.69 -1.83
CA THR A 117 7.37 -28.95 -2.59
C THR A 117 6.88 -28.84 -4.04
N TRP A 118 6.57 -27.64 -4.52
CA TRP A 118 6.08 -27.43 -5.88
C TRP A 118 7.18 -27.69 -6.93
N ASP A 119 6.92 -28.61 -7.86
CA ASP A 119 7.79 -28.92 -9.01
C ASP A 119 7.47 -28.01 -10.20
N GLU A 120 8.14 -26.87 -10.24
CA GLU A 120 7.99 -25.87 -11.31
C GLU A 120 8.46 -26.41 -12.67
N VAL A 121 9.57 -27.14 -12.69
CA VAL A 121 10.16 -27.68 -13.93
C VAL A 121 9.26 -28.75 -14.55
N GLY A 122 8.67 -29.62 -13.73
CA GLY A 122 7.67 -30.59 -14.16
C GLY A 122 6.40 -29.92 -14.69
N ALA A 123 5.95 -28.83 -14.06
CA ALA A 123 4.78 -28.08 -14.50
C ALA A 123 4.99 -27.41 -15.88
N MET A 124 6.20 -26.92 -16.17
CA MET A 124 6.55 -26.33 -17.46
C MET A 124 6.55 -27.34 -18.63
N THR A 125 6.73 -28.63 -18.34
CA THR A 125 6.97 -29.66 -19.37
C THR A 125 5.83 -30.64 -19.57
N ARG A 126 4.94 -30.84 -18.59
CA ARG A 126 3.91 -31.91 -18.64
C ARG A 126 2.47 -31.46 -18.35
N ALA A 127 2.23 -30.80 -17.22
CA ALA A 127 0.87 -30.61 -16.68
C ALA A 127 0.33 -29.17 -16.79
N GLY A 128 1.19 -28.18 -17.03
CA GLY A 128 0.82 -26.77 -16.93
C GLY A 128 0.64 -26.31 -15.48
N TYR A 129 0.42 -25.00 -15.29
CA TYR A 129 0.21 -24.41 -13.96
C TYR A 129 -1.26 -24.56 -13.52
N PRO A 130 -1.55 -24.78 -12.23
CA PRO A 130 -2.93 -24.86 -11.72
C PRO A 130 -3.71 -23.56 -11.97
N ASP A 131 -5.00 -23.58 -12.32
CA ASP A 131 -5.70 -22.32 -12.67
C ASP A 131 -6.28 -21.56 -11.48
N ALA A 132 -6.59 -22.25 -10.38
CA ALA A 132 -7.23 -21.62 -9.23
C ALA A 132 -6.25 -20.69 -8.49
N PRO A 133 -6.60 -19.43 -8.20
CA PRO A 133 -5.73 -18.54 -7.43
C PRO A 133 -5.66 -18.95 -5.95
N VAL A 134 -4.57 -18.56 -5.28
CA VAL A 134 -4.49 -18.62 -3.81
C VAL A 134 -5.56 -17.73 -3.17
N PRO A 135 -6.08 -18.06 -1.98
CA PRO A 135 -7.07 -17.24 -1.30
C PRO A 135 -6.46 -15.91 -0.82
N GLY A 136 -7.33 -14.93 -0.60
CA GLY A 136 -6.95 -13.68 0.05
C GLY A 136 -6.23 -12.69 -0.86
N ALA A 137 -5.58 -11.69 -0.25
CA ALA A 137 -4.83 -10.66 -0.97
C ALA A 137 -3.52 -11.19 -1.59
N ALA A 138 -2.99 -12.32 -1.10
CA ALA A 138 -1.75 -12.90 -1.59
C ALA A 138 -1.79 -13.24 -3.10
N ARG A 139 -2.99 -13.39 -3.68
CA ARG A 139 -3.15 -13.60 -5.14
C ARG A 139 -2.72 -12.42 -6.00
N PHE A 140 -2.61 -11.23 -5.41
CA PHE A 140 -2.20 -10.00 -6.10
C PHE A 140 -0.71 -9.69 -5.96
N ASP A 141 0.04 -10.54 -5.25
CA ASP A 141 1.48 -10.38 -5.13
C ASP A 141 2.17 -10.62 -6.47
N ALA A 142 3.14 -9.75 -6.77
CA ALA A 142 4.00 -9.90 -7.94
C ALA A 142 4.84 -11.19 -7.89
N GLY A 143 5.37 -11.53 -9.07
CA GLY A 143 6.44 -12.49 -9.23
C GLY A 143 7.73 -12.06 -8.58
N GLY A 144 8.66 -13.00 -8.40
CA GLY A 144 9.94 -12.72 -7.72
C GLY A 144 9.81 -12.32 -6.24
N ARG A 145 8.62 -12.48 -5.62
CA ARG A 145 8.41 -12.28 -4.17
C ARG A 145 9.42 -13.05 -3.30
N PRO A 146 9.84 -14.30 -3.62
CA PRO A 146 10.88 -14.98 -2.85
C PRO A 146 12.23 -14.25 -3.03
N ASN A 147 12.40 -13.15 -2.31
CA ASN A 147 13.63 -12.38 -2.29
C ASN A 147 14.33 -12.65 -0.95
N PRO A 148 15.41 -13.46 -0.93
CA PRO A 148 16.06 -13.89 0.30
C PRO A 148 16.80 -12.75 1.01
N VAL A 149 16.96 -11.58 0.38
CA VAL A 149 17.61 -10.41 0.96
C VAL A 149 16.57 -9.42 1.48
N VAL A 150 15.66 -8.97 0.60
CA VAL A 150 14.73 -7.88 0.93
C VAL A 150 13.63 -8.33 1.90
N VAL A 151 13.09 -9.54 1.75
CA VAL A 151 11.97 -10.01 2.62
C VAL A 151 12.40 -10.10 4.10
N PRO A 152 13.54 -10.73 4.46
CA PRO A 152 14.00 -10.72 5.85
C PRO A 152 14.25 -9.31 6.40
N MET A 153 14.87 -8.42 5.61
CA MET A 153 15.09 -7.03 6.03
C MET A 153 13.78 -6.29 6.28
N VAL A 154 12.77 -6.51 5.44
CA VAL A 154 11.43 -5.93 5.63
C VAL A 154 10.77 -6.46 6.90
N ARG A 155 10.93 -7.75 7.22
CA ARG A 155 10.44 -8.32 8.47
C ARG A 155 11.07 -7.65 9.68
N GLU A 156 12.38 -7.45 9.68
CA GLU A 156 13.08 -6.78 10.80
C GLU A 156 12.65 -5.31 10.93
N GLY A 157 12.55 -4.57 9.83
CA GLY A 157 12.06 -3.19 9.83
C GLY A 157 10.64 -3.05 10.41
N LEU A 158 9.73 -3.94 10.00
CA LEU A 158 8.38 -4.00 10.58
C LEU A 158 8.40 -4.39 12.07
N GLY A 159 9.30 -5.27 12.49
CA GLY A 159 9.52 -5.61 13.90
C GLY A 159 9.81 -4.37 14.74
N VAL A 160 10.76 -3.54 14.30
CA VAL A 160 11.10 -2.27 14.97
C VAL A 160 9.90 -1.32 15.01
N VAL A 161 9.14 -1.19 13.91
CA VAL A 161 7.94 -0.34 13.88
C VAL A 161 6.87 -0.82 14.87
N LEU A 162 6.68 -2.13 15.01
CA LEU A 162 5.73 -2.72 15.95
C LEU A 162 6.16 -2.54 17.42
N GLU A 163 7.47 -2.56 17.69
CA GLU A 163 8.02 -2.27 19.01
C GLU A 163 7.85 -0.81 19.39
N LEU A 164 8.28 0.10 18.50
CA LEU A 164 8.19 1.54 18.70
C LEU A 164 6.73 2.01 18.78
N ARG A 165 5.84 1.43 17.96
CA ARG A 165 4.43 1.76 17.77
C ARG A 165 4.21 3.19 17.26
N PRO A 166 3.55 3.39 16.11
CA PRO A 166 3.29 4.73 15.55
C PRO A 166 2.64 5.71 16.54
N ALA A 167 1.75 5.22 17.41
CA ALA A 167 1.09 6.04 18.42
C ALA A 167 2.03 6.60 19.50
N ARG A 168 3.17 5.95 19.79
CA ARG A 168 4.15 6.40 20.78
C ARG A 168 5.20 7.32 20.16
N VAL A 169 5.59 7.08 18.91
CA VAL A 169 6.62 7.90 18.22
C VAL A 169 6.05 9.20 17.65
N ALA A 170 4.79 9.22 17.21
CA ALA A 170 4.18 10.40 16.61
C ALA A 170 4.26 11.67 17.50
N PRO A 171 4.00 11.63 18.82
CA PRO A 171 4.17 12.80 19.68
C PRO A 171 5.61 13.33 19.73
N ALA A 172 6.61 12.44 19.73
CA ALA A 172 8.02 12.82 19.75
C ALA A 172 8.46 13.45 18.42
N LEU A 173 8.03 12.87 17.29
CA LEU A 173 8.23 13.47 15.97
C LEU A 173 7.58 14.86 15.91
N ALA A 174 6.36 15.00 16.42
CA ALA A 174 5.65 16.27 16.43
C ALA A 174 6.37 17.33 17.27
N ALA A 175 7.00 16.93 18.38
CA ALA A 175 7.81 17.83 19.21
C ALA A 175 8.97 18.42 18.40
N TRP A 176 9.69 17.60 17.62
CA TRP A 176 10.77 18.09 16.74
C TRP A 176 10.25 19.03 15.66
N CYS A 177 9.16 18.68 14.97
CA CYS A 177 8.54 19.59 14.00
C CYS A 177 8.10 20.92 14.64
N ASN A 178 7.67 20.92 15.91
CA ASN A 178 7.30 22.14 16.62
C ASN A 178 8.52 23.00 16.96
N VAL A 179 9.65 22.40 17.34
CA VAL A 179 10.91 23.13 17.56
C VAL A 179 11.33 23.84 16.27
N VAL A 180 11.34 23.12 15.15
CA VAL A 180 11.69 23.70 13.85
C VAL A 180 10.71 24.80 13.44
N ALA A 181 9.40 24.57 13.58
CA ALA A 181 8.39 25.58 13.26
C ALA A 181 8.52 26.84 14.13
N HIS A 182 8.85 26.70 15.41
CA HIS A 182 9.04 27.84 16.31
C HIS A 182 10.28 28.65 15.94
N ALA A 183 11.39 27.98 15.65
CA ALA A 183 12.62 28.65 15.19
C ALA A 183 12.40 29.35 13.84
N ALA A 184 11.71 28.70 12.91
CA ALA A 184 11.39 29.26 11.60
C ALA A 184 10.50 30.51 11.70
N ALA A 185 9.55 30.54 12.65
CA ALA A 185 8.71 31.71 12.90
C ALA A 185 9.52 32.94 13.33
N GLN A 186 10.60 32.78 14.10
CA GLN A 186 11.51 33.88 14.46
C GLN A 186 12.25 34.46 13.24
N LEU A 187 12.32 33.70 12.15
CA LEU A 187 12.96 34.08 10.89
C LEU A 187 11.92 34.56 9.84
N GLY A 188 10.65 34.72 10.21
CA GLY A 188 9.59 35.20 9.33
C GLY A 188 8.92 34.11 8.48
N TRP A 189 9.29 32.83 8.64
CA TRP A 189 8.66 31.72 7.94
C TRP A 189 7.43 31.21 8.69
N VAL A 190 6.43 30.74 7.94
CA VAL A 190 5.18 30.21 8.49
C VAL A 190 5.06 28.73 8.19
N ALA A 191 4.69 27.95 9.20
CA ALA A 191 4.28 26.57 9.04
C ALA A 191 2.76 26.44 9.16
N LEU A 192 2.19 25.35 8.63
CA LEU A 192 0.79 24.99 8.91
C LEU A 192 0.55 24.83 10.42
N PRO A 193 -0.65 25.16 10.95
CA PRO A 193 -0.97 24.93 12.35
C PRO A 193 -0.71 23.48 12.76
N ARG A 194 -0.28 23.26 14.02
CA ARG A 194 0.02 21.92 14.55
C ARG A 194 -1.15 20.93 14.38
N SER A 195 -2.39 21.41 14.51
CA SER A 195 -3.62 20.61 14.34
C SER A 195 -3.88 20.17 12.90
N SER A 196 -3.27 20.84 11.92
CA SER A 196 -3.52 20.64 10.49
C SER A 196 -2.37 19.92 9.78
N ARG A 197 -1.29 19.57 10.49
CA ARG A 197 -0.10 18.94 9.91
C ARG A 197 0.26 17.61 10.57
N ALA A 198 0.88 16.74 9.80
CA ALA A 198 1.42 15.47 10.22
C ALA A 198 2.49 15.65 11.30
N PRO A 199 2.68 14.65 12.18
CA PRO A 199 3.66 14.75 13.26
C PRO A 199 5.12 14.78 12.77
N HIS A 200 5.40 14.36 11.55
CA HIS A 200 6.77 14.06 11.09
C HIS A 200 7.15 14.70 9.76
N ILE A 201 6.28 15.55 9.20
CA ILE A 201 6.54 16.33 7.99
C ILE A 201 6.14 17.79 8.25
N LEU A 202 7.00 18.71 7.82
CA LEU A 202 6.83 20.14 8.00
C LEU A 202 7.24 20.87 6.72
N GLY A 203 6.34 21.70 6.18
CA GLY A 203 6.68 22.71 5.19
C GLY A 203 6.71 24.10 5.80
N LEU A 204 7.60 24.94 5.28
CA LEU A 204 7.75 26.34 5.65
C LEU A 204 7.48 27.20 4.42
N ARG A 205 6.77 28.31 4.60
CA ARG A 205 6.38 29.26 3.55
C ARG A 205 6.57 30.71 4.00
#